data_AF-A0A0B1SXQ0-F1
#
_entry.id   AF-A0A0B1SXQ0-F1
#
_cell.length_a   1.000
_cell.length_b   1.000
_cell.length_c   1.000
_cell.angle_alpha   90.00
_cell.angle_beta   90.00
_cell.angle_gamma   90.00
#
_symmetry.space_group_name_H-M   'P 1'
#
loop_
_entity.id
_entity.type
_entity.pdbx_description
1 polymer ?
#
loop_
_entity_poly.entity_id
_entity_poly.type
_entity_poly.pdbx_seq_one_letter_code
_entity_poly.pdbx_strand_id
1 'polypeptide(L)'
;MQNVLGSYFCNEFKNFQFFYDDTIGECFPFLYKGCGGNGNNYKTISDCSKCKEQLEMEKNPECERGNYLLTMSTSEGFRPVLGRRCEHNFCPLGFDCVQGRYLAHCCGQLYDME
;
A
#
# COMPACT_ATOMS: atom_id res chain seq x y z
N MET A 1 -47.15 -22.44 -9.53
CA MET A 1 -46.28 -22.34 -8.34
C MET A 1 -44.95 -21.74 -8.79
N GLN A 2 -44.77 -20.44 -8.57
CA GLN A 2 -43.50 -19.74 -8.82
C GLN A 2 -42.68 -19.79 -7.51
N ASN A 3 -41.48 -20.37 -7.56
CA ASN A 3 -40.48 -20.25 -6.50
C ASN A 3 -39.09 -20.15 -7.13
N VAL A 4 -38.83 -18.96 -7.67
CA VAL A 4 -37.48 -18.48 -7.95
C VAL A 4 -37.44 -17.13 -7.25
N LEU A 5 -36.62 -16.92 -6.23
CA LEU A 5 -36.13 -15.61 -5.77
C LEU A 5 -35.18 -15.80 -4.56
N GLY A 6 -34.00 -16.38 -4.81
CA GLY A 6 -32.84 -16.19 -3.95
C GLY A 6 -32.17 -14.88 -4.36
N SER A 7 -32.29 -13.84 -3.54
CA SER A 7 -31.83 -12.49 -3.84
C SER A 7 -30.29 -12.41 -3.83
N TYR A 8 -29.69 -12.43 -5.03
CA TYR A 8 -28.29 -12.04 -5.32
C TYR A 8 -28.02 -10.52 -5.16
N PHE A 9 -28.81 -9.81 -4.35
CA PHE A 9 -28.72 -8.36 -4.26
C PHE A 9 -27.90 -7.99 -3.03
N CYS A 10 -26.67 -7.52 -3.25
CA CYS A 10 -26.00 -6.67 -2.28
C CYS A 10 -27.00 -5.61 -1.81
N ASN A 11 -27.05 -5.33 -0.49
CA ASN A 11 -27.97 -4.38 0.13
C ASN A 11 -28.23 -3.18 -0.81
N GLU A 12 -29.49 -2.96 -1.20
CA GLU A 12 -29.87 -1.96 -2.22
C GLU A 12 -29.44 -0.52 -1.90
N PHE A 13 -28.92 -0.29 -0.69
CA PHE A 13 -28.24 0.94 -0.27
C PHE A 13 -26.89 1.11 -0.98
N LYS A 14 -26.99 1.53 -2.25
CA LYS A 14 -25.85 2.03 -2.99
C LYS A 14 -25.38 3.32 -2.34
N ASN A 15 -24.10 3.39 -1.99
CA ASN A 15 -23.49 4.56 -1.39
C ASN A 15 -22.30 4.99 -2.23
N PHE A 16 -22.08 6.30 -2.32
CA PHE A 16 -20.83 6.81 -2.84
C PHE A 16 -19.71 6.48 -1.86
N GLN A 17 -18.70 5.80 -2.36
CA GLN A 17 -17.43 5.61 -1.69
C GLN A 17 -16.33 6.13 -2.59
N PHE A 18 -15.10 6.14 -2.10
CA PHE A 18 -13.94 6.64 -2.81
C PHE A 18 -12.98 5.49 -3.06
N PHE A 19 -12.37 5.46 -4.24
CA PHE A 19 -11.24 4.59 -4.54
C PHE A 19 -10.05 5.47 -4.92
N TYR A 20 -8.86 5.00 -4.61
CA TYR A 20 -7.61 5.64 -5.03
C TYR A 20 -7.22 5.12 -6.41
N ASP A 21 -7.05 6.04 -7.36
CA ASP A 21 -6.45 5.77 -8.67
C ASP A 21 -4.95 6.06 -8.56
N ASP A 22 -4.11 5.04 -8.69
CA ASP A 22 -2.65 5.16 -8.56
C ASP A 22 -1.97 5.74 -9.80
N THR A 23 -2.65 5.71 -10.94
CA THR A 23 -2.16 6.26 -12.20
C THR A 23 -2.30 7.77 -12.21
N ILE A 24 -3.43 8.28 -11.72
CA ILE A 24 -3.69 9.72 -11.55
C ILE A 24 -3.14 10.23 -10.22
N GLY A 25 -3.01 9.34 -9.23
CA GLY A 25 -2.60 9.69 -7.88
C GLY A 25 -3.68 10.45 -7.11
N GLU A 26 -4.96 10.20 -7.39
CA GLU A 26 -6.09 10.90 -6.78
C GLU A 26 -7.22 9.96 -6.38
N CYS A 27 -8.09 10.42 -5.49
CA CYS A 27 -9.22 9.67 -4.99
C CYS A 27 -10.49 10.07 -5.72
N PHE A 28 -11.16 9.10 -6.34
CA PHE A 28 -12.36 9.32 -7.12
C PHE A 28 -13.59 8.67 -6.49
N PRO A 29 -14.76 9.32 -6.54
CA PRO A 29 -15.99 8.71 -6.09
C PRO A 29 -16.43 7.59 -7.04
N PHE A 30 -16.97 6.52 -6.48
CA PHE A 30 -17.62 5.45 -7.23
C PHE A 30 -18.85 4.94 -6.49
N LEU A 31 -19.77 4.31 -7.23
CA LEU A 31 -20.99 3.76 -6.67
C LEU A 31 -20.73 2.34 -6.13
N TYR A 32 -20.63 2.19 -4.82
CA TYR A 32 -20.50 0.88 -4.19
C TYR A 32 -21.89 0.24 -4.01
N LYS A 33 -22.03 -1.01 -4.46
CA LYS A 33 -23.30 -1.75 -4.41
C LYS A 33 -23.67 -2.29 -3.02
N GLY A 34 -22.85 -2.07 -2.00
CA GLY A 34 -23.14 -2.49 -0.63
C GLY A 34 -22.59 -3.87 -0.23
N CYS A 35 -21.97 -4.61 -1.14
CA CYS A 35 -21.23 -5.83 -0.80
C CYS A 35 -20.12 -6.16 -1.82
N GLY A 36 -19.19 -7.04 -1.45
CA GLY A 36 -18.02 -7.40 -2.26
C GLY A 36 -16.96 -6.30 -2.34
N GLY A 37 -16.14 -6.32 -3.40
CA GLY A 37 -15.06 -5.35 -3.65
C GLY A 37 -13.72 -5.77 -3.06
N ASN A 38 -12.77 -4.84 -3.07
CA ASN A 38 -11.44 -4.98 -2.48
C ASN A 38 -11.18 -3.85 -1.46
N GLY A 39 -9.98 -3.81 -0.87
CA GLY A 39 -9.62 -2.80 0.12
C GLY A 39 -9.48 -1.35 -0.40
N ASN A 40 -9.56 -1.14 -1.71
CA ASN A 40 -9.53 0.19 -2.32
C ASN A 40 -10.93 0.83 -2.33
N ASN A 41 -11.51 0.97 -1.13
CA ASN A 41 -12.89 1.39 -0.93
C ASN A 41 -13.03 2.14 0.40
N TYR A 42 -13.19 3.45 0.31
CA TYR A 42 -13.16 4.36 1.46
C TYR A 42 -14.47 5.12 1.60
N LYS A 43 -14.98 5.22 2.82
CA LYS A 43 -16.24 5.94 3.10
C LYS A 43 -16.13 7.45 2.92
N THR A 44 -14.92 8.00 3.02
CA THR A 44 -14.68 9.44 2.92
C THR A 44 -13.47 9.72 2.01
N ILE A 45 -13.49 10.89 1.37
CA ILE A 45 -12.35 11.37 0.58
C ILE A 45 -11.10 11.52 1.47
N SER A 46 -11.25 11.94 2.72
CA SER A 46 -10.14 12.10 3.67
C SER A 46 -9.46 10.77 3.97
N ASP A 47 -10.23 9.70 4.20
CA ASP A 47 -9.66 8.37 4.45
C ASP A 47 -8.91 7.84 3.22
N CYS A 48 -9.43 8.11 2.03
CA CYS A 48 -8.76 7.77 0.79
C CYS A 48 -7.45 8.57 0.61
N SER A 49 -7.47 9.89 0.81
CA SER A 49 -6.28 10.74 0.67
C SER A 49 -5.19 10.41 1.69
N LYS A 50 -5.55 10.04 2.93
CA LYS A 50 -4.58 9.57 3.94
C LYS A 50 -3.84 8.30 3.48
N CYS A 51 -4.49 7.43 2.71
CA CYS A 51 -3.83 6.27 2.13
C CYS A 51 -2.71 6.70 1.16
N LYS A 52 -2.97 7.71 0.32
CA LYS A 52 -1.95 8.29 -0.57
C LYS A 52 -0.79 8.88 0.23
N GLU A 53 -1.09 9.72 1.21
CA GLU A 53 -0.06 10.38 2.04
C GLU A 53 0.84 9.36 2.74
N GLN A 54 0.26 8.32 3.34
CA GLN A 54 1.02 7.26 3.99
C GLN A 54 1.87 6.45 3.00
N LEU A 55 1.33 6.13 1.82
CA LEU A 55 2.09 5.44 0.78
C LEU A 55 3.27 6.28 0.29
N GLU A 56 3.09 7.58 0.06
CA GLU A 56 4.17 8.47 -0.36
C GLU A 56 5.24 8.64 0.72
N MET A 57 4.85 8.70 2.01
CA MET A 57 5.81 8.69 3.11
C MET A 57 6.62 7.39 3.13
N GLU A 58 5.97 6.24 2.99
CA GLU A 58 6.62 4.93 3.00
C GLU A 58 7.50 4.67 1.75
N LYS A 59 7.36 5.44 0.67
CA LYS A 59 8.27 5.42 -0.49
C LYS A 59 9.62 6.07 -0.22
N ASN A 60 9.72 6.92 0.80
CA ASN A 60 10.97 7.54 1.23
C ASN A 60 11.21 7.26 2.72
N PRO A 61 11.45 5.98 3.08
CA PRO A 61 11.61 5.59 4.47
C PRO A 61 12.96 6.06 5.03
N GLU A 62 13.02 6.17 6.35
CA GLU A 62 14.26 6.39 7.09
C GLU A 62 14.49 5.22 8.04
N CYS A 63 15.75 4.86 8.26
CA CYS A 63 16.13 3.87 9.25
C CYS A 63 16.42 4.53 10.60
N GLU A 64 16.27 3.76 11.66
CA GLU A 64 16.70 4.19 13.00
C GLU A 64 18.20 4.53 13.02
N ARG A 65 18.60 5.39 13.96
CA ARG A 65 19.97 5.90 14.05
C ARG A 65 21.00 4.77 14.13
N GLY A 66 21.96 4.78 13.21
CA GLY A 66 23.03 3.79 13.14
C GLY A 66 22.75 2.65 12.14
N ASN A 67 21.55 2.61 11.55
CA ASN A 67 21.23 1.74 10.43
C ASN A 67 21.19 2.53 9.12
N TYR A 68 21.63 1.88 8.06
CA TYR A 68 21.62 2.38 6.70
C TYR A 68 20.41 1.82 5.95
N LEU A 69 19.79 2.68 5.16
CA LEU A 69 18.74 2.29 4.22
C LEU A 69 19.36 1.61 3.01
N LEU A 70 18.89 0.41 2.68
CA LEU A 70 19.30 -0.25 1.44
C LEU A 70 18.75 0.51 0.24
N THR A 71 19.65 0.98 -0.62
CA THR A 71 19.30 1.66 -1.87
C THR A 71 19.94 0.97 -3.07
N MET A 72 19.32 1.11 -4.24
CA MET A 72 19.84 0.63 -5.51
C MET A 72 20.01 1.79 -6.50
N SER A 73 21.04 1.69 -7.34
CA SER A 73 21.26 2.64 -8.43
C SER A 73 20.21 2.44 -9.53
N THR A 74 19.59 3.53 -9.94
CA THR A 74 18.66 3.61 -11.07
C THR A 74 19.11 4.72 -12.01
N SER A 75 18.46 4.87 -13.17
CA SER A 75 18.68 6.01 -14.07
C SER A 75 18.35 7.37 -13.44
N GLU A 76 17.53 7.38 -12.39
CA GLU A 76 17.11 8.59 -11.66
C GLU A 76 17.91 8.79 -10.36
N GLY A 77 18.99 8.04 -10.16
CA GLY A 77 19.80 8.05 -8.93
C GLY A 77 19.50 6.87 -8.00
N PHE A 78 19.79 7.04 -6.72
CA PHE A 78 19.61 6.00 -5.71
C PHE A 78 18.17 5.96 -5.20
N ARG A 79 17.52 4.80 -5.32
CA ARG A 79 16.15 4.58 -4.83
C ARG A 79 16.15 3.50 -3.75
N PRO A 80 15.31 3.62 -2.70
CA PRO A 80 15.20 2.59 -1.68
C PRO A 80 14.70 1.27 -2.27
N VAL A 81 15.19 0.17 -1.73
CA VAL A 81 14.64 -1.15 -2.03
C VAL A 81 13.34 -1.31 -1.24
N LEU A 82 12.23 -1.38 -1.96
CA LEU A 82 10.89 -1.45 -1.40
C LEU A 82 10.22 -2.78 -1.76
N GLY A 83 9.61 -3.41 -0.76
CA GLY A 83 8.70 -4.54 -0.92
C GLY A 83 7.30 -4.16 -0.41
N ARG A 84 6.33 -5.06 -0.57
CA ARG A 84 5.01 -4.89 0.10
C ARG A 84 4.99 -5.47 1.51
N ARG A 85 5.76 -6.54 1.70
CA ARG A 85 5.64 -7.48 2.81
C ARG A 85 7.01 -8.04 3.16
N CYS A 86 7.38 -7.99 4.44
CA CYS A 86 8.63 -8.58 4.93
C CYS A 86 8.67 -10.10 4.77
N GLU A 87 7.50 -10.74 4.77
CA GLU A 87 7.36 -12.18 4.58
C GLU A 87 7.82 -12.66 3.19
N HIS A 88 8.01 -11.73 2.24
CA HIS A 88 8.58 -12.05 0.93
C HIS A 88 10.12 -12.14 0.95
N ASN A 89 10.78 -11.91 2.10
CA ASN A 89 12.22 -12.11 2.31
C ASN A 89 13.10 -11.44 1.23
N PHE A 90 12.78 -10.20 0.86
CA PHE A 90 13.46 -9.48 -0.23
C PHE A 90 14.70 -8.70 0.24
N CYS A 91 14.94 -8.59 1.56
CA CYS A 91 16.14 -7.96 2.08
C CYS A 91 17.34 -8.91 2.00
N PRO A 92 18.52 -8.43 1.56
CA PRO A 92 19.74 -9.22 1.51
C PRO A 92 20.31 -9.44 2.92
N LEU A 93 21.32 -10.32 3.01
CA LEU A 93 22.05 -10.55 4.27
C LEU A 93 22.62 -9.25 4.82
N GLY A 94 22.51 -9.08 6.15
CA GLY A 94 22.94 -7.88 6.85
C GLY A 94 21.91 -6.75 6.90
N PHE A 95 20.75 -6.93 6.28
CA PHE A 95 19.63 -6.00 6.36
C PHE A 95 18.40 -6.68 6.94
N ASP A 96 17.83 -6.05 7.95
CA ASP A 96 16.55 -6.40 8.53
C ASP A 96 15.41 -5.71 7.78
N CYS A 97 14.29 -6.41 7.64
CA CYS A 97 13.10 -5.85 7.02
C CYS A 97 12.27 -5.06 8.03
N VAL A 98 11.91 -3.82 7.66
CA VAL A 98 11.01 -2.95 8.42
C VAL A 98 9.66 -2.88 7.70
N GLN A 99 8.62 -3.41 8.34
CA GLN A 99 7.27 -3.46 7.79
C GLN A 99 6.51 -2.16 8.07
N GLY A 100 6.16 -1.41 7.02
CA GLY A 100 5.18 -0.32 7.06
C GLY A 100 3.76 -0.83 6.84
N ARG A 101 2.82 0.10 6.68
CA ARG A 101 1.40 -0.21 6.44
C ARG A 101 1.15 -0.74 5.03
N TYR A 102 1.81 -0.16 4.03
CA TYR A 102 1.63 -0.48 2.61
C TYR A 102 2.90 -1.05 1.97
N LEU A 103 4.06 -0.56 2.40
CA LEU A 103 5.37 -0.96 1.91
C LEU A 103 6.25 -1.44 3.06
N ALA A 104 7.32 -2.12 2.70
CA ALA A 104 8.37 -2.55 3.58
C ALA A 104 9.72 -2.14 2.97
N HIS A 105 10.71 -1.90 3.80
CA HIS A 105 12.05 -1.50 3.38
C HIS A 105 13.12 -2.24 4.17
N CYS A 106 14.37 -2.14 3.75
CA CYS A 106 15.48 -2.85 4.36
C CYS A 106 16.42 -1.88 5.07
N CYS A 107 16.63 -2.09 6.36
CA CYS A 107 17.53 -1.33 7.22
C CYS A 107 18.61 -2.25 7.79
N GLY A 108 19.87 -1.81 7.77
CA GLY A 108 20.96 -2.65 8.27
C GLY A 108 22.27 -1.90 8.36
N GLN A 109 23.29 -2.55 8.88
CA GLN A 109 24.63 -1.98 8.89
C GLN A 109 25.31 -2.24 7.55
N LEU A 110 26.03 -1.26 7.02
CA LEU A 110 27.01 -1.55 5.99
C LEU A 110 28.09 -2.38 6.66
N TYR A 111 28.16 -3.68 6.35
CA TYR A 111 29.36 -4.43 6.65
C TYR A 111 30.50 -3.77 5.86
N ASP A 112 31.47 -3.21 6.57
CA ASP A 112 32.72 -2.77 5.98
C ASP A 112 33.32 -4.00 5.27
N MET A 113 33.27 -3.99 3.93
CA MET A 113 34.12 -4.86 3.13
C MET A 113 35.52 -4.25 3.17
N GLU A 114 36.28 -4.57 4.22
CA GLU A 114 37.74 -4.51 4.17
C GLU A 114 38.29 -5.58 3.22
#